data_AF-A0A455VJ11-F1
#
_entry.id   AF-A0A455VJ11-F1
#
_cell.length_a   1.000
_cell.length_b   1.000
_cell.length_c   1.000
_cell.angle_alpha   90.00
_cell.angle_beta   90.00
_cell.angle_gamma   90.00
#
_symmetry.space_group_name_H-M   'P 1'
#
loop_
_entity.id
_entity.type
_entity.pdbx_description
1 polymer ?
#
loop_
_entity_poly.entity_id
_entity_poly.type
_entity_poly.pdbx_seq_one_letter_code
_entity_poly.pdbx_strand_id
1 'polypeptide(L)'
;MKKVENSLLIMVAILILSGCKEEVKSYAWYSEHQEETYQTYKKCKEKGEGGNNCNNAYRAAVNFSNELLYPKEVSDKFTALLK
;
A
#
# COMPACT_ATOMS: atom_id res chain seq x y z
N MET A 1 -25.55 -9.22 41.98
CA MET A 1 -25.43 -7.97 41.20
C MET A 1 -24.55 -8.28 39.99
N LYS A 2 -25.17 -8.33 38.81
CA LYS A 2 -24.59 -8.73 37.52
C LYS A 2 -23.88 -7.51 36.90
N LYS A 3 -22.59 -7.27 37.18
CA LYS A 3 -21.88 -6.08 36.62
C LYS A 3 -20.39 -6.30 36.31
N VAL A 4 -19.92 -7.54 36.18
CA VAL A 4 -18.48 -7.82 35.94
C VAL A 4 -18.20 -8.52 34.59
N GLU A 5 -19.22 -8.93 33.84
CA GLU A 5 -19.00 -9.66 32.57
C GLU A 5 -18.89 -8.76 31.33
N ASN A 6 -19.28 -7.48 31.42
CA ASN A 6 -19.33 -6.59 30.24
C ASN A 6 -18.09 -5.72 30.02
N SER A 7 -17.12 -5.73 30.94
CA SER A 7 -15.91 -4.88 30.86
C SER A 7 -14.74 -5.52 30.09
N LEU A 8 -14.72 -6.85 29.93
CA LEU A 8 -13.65 -7.55 29.23
C LEU A 8 -13.78 -7.40 27.70
N LEU A 9 -15.01 -7.35 27.18
CA LEU A 9 -15.30 -7.18 25.75
C LEU A 9 -14.84 -5.82 25.20
N ILE A 10 -14.85 -4.78 26.03
CA ILE A 10 -14.49 -3.41 25.61
C ILE A 10 -12.97 -3.26 25.44
N MET A 11 -12.15 -3.93 26.26
CA MET A 11 -10.69 -3.85 26.11
C MET A 11 -10.16 -4.61 24.89
N VAL A 12 -10.79 -5.73 24.51
CA VAL A 12 -10.43 -6.48 23.29
C VAL A 12 -10.75 -5.67 22.02
N ALA A 13 -11.84 -4.89 22.03
CA ALA A 13 -12.22 -4.06 20.88
C ALA A 13 -11.21 -2.94 20.55
N ILE A 14 -10.50 -2.40 21.56
CA ILE A 14 -9.51 -1.32 21.35
C ILE A 14 -8.24 -1.86 20.67
N LEU A 15 -7.84 -3.10 20.95
CA LEU A 15 -6.69 -3.74 20.31
C LEU A 15 -6.95 -4.15 18.84
N ILE A 16 -8.21 -4.33 18.46
CA ILE A 16 -8.61 -4.60 17.06
C ILE A 16 -8.66 -3.30 16.24
N LEU A 17 -8.90 -2.14 16.89
CA LEU A 17 -8.93 -0.82 16.26
C LEU A 17 -7.54 -0.21 16.01
N SER A 18 -6.47 -0.73 16.62
CA SER A 18 -5.12 -0.59 16.07
C SER A 18 -4.95 -1.53 14.88
N GLY A 19 -5.89 -1.50 13.94
CA GLY A 19 -5.66 -2.07 12.61
C GLY A 19 -4.36 -1.45 12.12
N CYS A 20 -3.36 -2.29 11.84
CA CYS A 20 -2.01 -1.87 11.49
C CYS A 20 -2.08 -0.72 10.49
N LYS A 21 -1.90 0.52 10.94
CA LYS A 21 -1.65 1.62 10.02
C LYS A 21 -0.30 1.29 9.43
N GLU A 22 -0.33 0.75 8.21
CA GLU A 22 0.88 0.46 7.44
C GLU A 22 1.75 1.70 7.47
N GLU A 23 3.04 1.51 7.78
CA GLU A 23 3.99 2.60 7.82
C GLU A 23 3.93 3.37 6.50
N VAL A 24 3.93 4.70 6.59
CA VAL A 24 3.93 5.54 5.39
C VAL A 24 5.32 5.51 4.78
N LYS A 25 5.46 4.79 3.68
CA LYS A 25 6.70 4.67 2.92
C LYS A 25 6.81 5.81 1.93
N SER A 26 8.02 6.33 1.78
CA SER A 26 8.31 7.46 0.89
C SER A 26 8.32 7.04 -0.58
N TYR A 27 8.23 8.02 -1.48
CA TYR A 27 8.47 7.78 -2.90
C TYR A 27 9.86 7.17 -3.17
N ALA A 28 10.89 7.62 -2.45
CA ALA A 28 12.26 7.11 -2.61
C ALA A 28 12.34 5.62 -2.28
N TRP A 29 11.68 5.18 -1.19
CA TRP A 29 11.56 3.76 -0.86
C TRP A 29 10.97 2.98 -2.03
N TYR A 30 9.79 3.38 -2.51
CA TYR A 30 9.14 2.68 -3.60
C TYR A 30 9.98 2.68 -4.89
N SER A 31 10.71 3.76 -5.18
CA SER A 31 11.59 3.85 -6.35
C SER A 31 12.75 2.84 -6.36
N GLU A 32 13.11 2.29 -5.20
CA GLU A 32 14.13 1.25 -5.04
C GLU A 32 13.51 -0.15 -4.85
N HIS A 33 12.22 -0.22 -4.53
CA HIS A 33 11.50 -1.45 -4.19
C HIS A 33 10.45 -1.77 -5.25
N GLN A 34 10.91 -2.28 -6.40
CA GLN A 34 10.08 -2.56 -7.57
C GLN A 34 8.87 -3.46 -7.25
N GLU A 35 9.11 -4.64 -6.65
CA GLU A 35 8.01 -5.58 -6.41
C GLU A 35 7.00 -5.03 -5.40
N GLU A 36 7.48 -4.35 -4.36
CA GLU A 36 6.60 -3.73 -3.38
C GLU A 36 5.75 -2.62 -4.01
N THR A 37 6.34 -1.79 -4.86
CA THR A 37 5.63 -0.76 -5.63
C THR A 37 4.52 -1.35 -6.47
N TYR A 38 4.81 -2.44 -7.19
CA TYR A 38 3.83 -3.13 -8.02
C TYR A 38 2.66 -3.64 -7.18
N GLN A 39 2.94 -4.35 -6.09
CA GLN A 39 1.89 -4.94 -5.24
C GLN A 39 1.06 -3.87 -4.54
N THR A 40 1.69 -2.82 -4.01
CA THR A 40 0.99 -1.73 -3.33
C THR A 40 0.10 -0.97 -4.29
N TYR A 41 0.63 -0.52 -5.45
CA TYR A 41 -0.19 0.23 -6.39
C TYR A 41 -1.30 -0.62 -7.01
N LYS A 42 -1.05 -1.92 -7.28
CA LYS A 42 -2.09 -2.86 -7.72
C LYS A 42 -3.25 -2.93 -6.73
N LYS A 43 -2.96 -3.11 -5.43
CA LYS A 43 -3.99 -3.12 -4.38
C LYS A 43 -4.75 -1.79 -4.31
N CYS A 44 -4.05 -0.65 -4.40
CA CYS A 44 -4.68 0.66 -4.41
C CYS A 44 -5.67 0.81 -5.57
N LYS A 45 -5.29 0.36 -6.78
CA LYS A 45 -6.14 0.40 -7.97
C LYS A 45 -7.37 -0.52 -7.83
N GLU A 46 -7.20 -1.74 -7.33
CA GLU A 46 -8.31 -2.70 -7.17
C GLU A 46 -9.35 -2.24 -6.15
N LYS A 47 -8.92 -1.56 -5.09
CA LYS A 47 -9.81 -1.11 -4.02
C LYS A 47 -10.32 0.32 -4.15
N GLY A 48 -9.77 1.09 -5.09
CA GLY A 48 -10.00 2.54 -5.17
C GLY A 48 -9.46 3.29 -3.93
N GLU A 49 -8.44 2.73 -3.27
CA GLU A 49 -7.85 3.33 -2.07
C GLU A 49 -6.93 4.49 -2.45
N GLY A 50 -7.13 5.63 -1.79
CA GLY A 50 -6.22 6.77 -1.80
C GLY A 50 -5.39 6.81 -0.51
N GLY A 51 -4.26 7.52 -0.54
CA GLY A 51 -3.40 7.71 0.64
C GLY A 51 -1.94 7.88 0.27
N ASN A 52 -1.11 8.20 1.27
CA ASN A 52 0.31 8.50 1.02
C ASN A 52 1.05 7.33 0.35
N ASN A 53 0.81 6.09 0.80
CA ASN A 53 1.42 4.90 0.18
C ASN A 53 0.94 4.69 -1.26
N CYS A 54 -0.37 4.86 -1.52
CA CYS A 54 -0.90 4.75 -2.88
C CYS A 54 -0.33 5.83 -3.81
N ASN A 55 -0.23 7.08 -3.33
CA ASN A 55 0.33 8.19 -4.10
C ASN A 55 1.83 7.99 -4.38
N ASN A 56 2.60 7.55 -3.38
CA ASN A 56 4.03 7.32 -3.52
C ASN A 56 4.31 6.11 -4.42
N ALA A 57 3.57 5.00 -4.24
CA ALA A 57 3.68 3.82 -5.09
C ALA A 57 3.24 4.12 -6.53
N TYR A 58 2.18 4.91 -6.75
CA TYR A 58 1.78 5.35 -8.09
C TYR A 58 2.90 6.12 -8.80
N ARG A 59 3.49 7.11 -8.12
CA ARG A 59 4.60 7.89 -8.71
C ARG A 59 5.79 7.01 -9.06
N ALA A 60 6.13 6.05 -8.19
CA ALA A 60 7.19 5.09 -8.47
C ALA A 60 6.83 4.14 -9.62
N ALA A 61 5.57 3.70 -9.71
CA ALA A 61 5.08 2.88 -10.83
C ALA A 61 5.20 3.62 -12.17
N VAL A 62 4.87 4.91 -12.20
CA VAL A 62 5.10 5.77 -13.38
C VAL A 62 6.59 5.81 -13.74
N ASN A 63 7.48 5.96 -12.76
CA ASN A 63 8.92 5.95 -13.02
C ASN A 63 9.40 4.60 -13.59
N PHE A 64 8.98 3.47 -13.01
CA PHE A 64 9.33 2.13 -13.51
C PHE A 64 8.80 1.84 -14.92
N SER A 65 7.70 2.49 -15.34
CA SER A 65 7.17 2.38 -16.71
C SER A 65 8.05 3.04 -17.78
N ASN A 66 9.09 3.79 -17.39
CA ASN A 66 9.96 4.47 -18.34
C ASN A 66 11.01 3.51 -18.95
N GLU A 67 10.80 3.15 -20.22
CA GLU A 67 11.70 2.27 -21.00
C GLU A 67 13.12 2.83 -21.22
N LEU A 68 13.33 4.14 -21.03
CA LEU A 68 14.66 4.75 -21.09
C LEU A 68 15.47 4.52 -19.81
N LEU A 69 14.81 4.20 -18.69
CA LEU A 69 15.42 4.08 -17.37
C LEU A 69 15.49 2.63 -16.88
N TYR A 70 14.60 1.76 -17.36
CA TYR A 70 14.47 0.38 -16.87
C TYR A 70 14.42 -0.63 -18.03
N PRO A 71 14.78 -1.90 -17.78
CA PRO A 71 14.63 -2.96 -18.76
C PRO A 71 13.20 -3.04 -19.28
N LYS A 72 13.03 -3.32 -20.57
CA LYS A 72 11.72 -3.38 -21.23
C LYS A 72 10.71 -4.27 -20.49
N GLU A 73 11.15 -5.41 -19.96
CA GLU A 73 10.30 -6.31 -19.17
C GLU A 73 9.70 -5.63 -17.93
N VAL A 74 10.50 -4.82 -17.22
CA VAL A 74 10.04 -4.04 -16.07
C VAL A 74 9.09 -2.96 -16.53
N SER A 75 9.48 -2.18 -17.54
CA SER A 75 8.65 -1.08 -18.03
C SER A 75 7.31 -1.52 -18.59
N ASP A 76 7.27 -2.65 -19.32
CA ASP A 76 6.04 -3.27 -19.82
C ASP A 76 5.13 -3.69 -18.66
N LYS A 77 5.69 -4.32 -17.60
CA LYS A 77 4.94 -4.73 -16.40
C LYS A 77 4.23 -3.56 -15.73
N PHE A 78 4.91 -2.42 -15.55
CA PHE A 78 4.31 -1.24 -14.92
C PHE A 78 3.40 -0.46 -15.87
N THR A 79 3.72 -0.41 -17.16
CA THR A 79 2.83 0.17 -18.18
C THR A 79 1.49 -0.56 -18.22
N ALA A 80 1.51 -1.89 -18.13
CA ALA A 80 0.28 -2.68 -18.06
C ALA A 80 -0.52 -2.39 -16.77
N LEU A 81 0.15 -2.19 -15.64
CA LEU A 81 -0.51 -1.86 -14.37
C LEU A 81 -1.19 -0.48 -14.39
N LEU A 82 -0.60 0.50 -15.09
CA LEU A 82 -1.07 1.88 -15.15
C LEU A 82 -2.27 2.09 -16.11
N LYS A 83 -2.50 1.18 -17.05
CA LYS A 83 -3.68 1.18 -17.95
C LYS A 83 -4.93 0.73 -17.22
#